data_AF-A0AAJ3NTN5-F1
#
_entry.id   AF-A0AAJ3NTN5-F1
#
_cell.length_a   1.000
_cell.length_b   1.000
_cell.length_c   1.000
_cell.angle_alpha   90.00
_cell.angle_beta   90.00
_cell.angle_gamma   90.00
#
_symmetry.space_group_name_H-M   'P 1'
#
loop_
_entity.id
_entity.type
_entity.pdbx_description
1 polymer ?
#
loop_
_entity_poly.entity_id
_entity_poly.type
_entity_poly.pdbx_seq_one_letter_code
_entity_poly.pdbx_strand_id
1 'polypeptide(L)'
;MRGGLNLYQYAPNPVNWIDPLGLKCGQPEWTNHGYKHFPPKNKSWKDIIKSTKSGPAKYSPDIDIKTLEYDVFNTGTPVTNGKPWKVKDMGKVIGASEGKESQWVRVELSGGTIHGHPISIDEFRRLTTS
;
A
#
# COMPACT_ATOMS: atom_id res chain seq x y z
N MET A 1 -5.04 -18.08 31.55
CA MET A 1 -5.28 -17.53 30.20
C MET A 1 -5.53 -16.04 30.32
N ARG A 2 -4.65 -15.19 29.78
CA ARG A 2 -4.96 -13.76 29.53
C ARG A 2 -3.97 -13.20 28.52
N GLY A 3 -4.45 -13.07 27.29
CA GLY A 3 -4.13 -12.03 26.30
C GLY A 3 -2.67 -11.83 25.94
N GLY A 4 -2.29 -12.32 24.76
CA GLY A 4 -0.95 -12.26 24.20
C GLY A 4 -0.30 -10.87 24.17
N LEU A 5 1.02 -10.89 24.31
CA LEU A 5 1.89 -9.76 23.99
C LEU A 5 1.54 -9.23 22.60
N ASN A 6 1.00 -8.01 22.53
CA ASN A 6 1.09 -7.22 21.30
C ASN A 6 2.50 -6.64 21.25
N LEU A 7 3.38 -7.32 20.53
CA LEU A 7 4.81 -6.98 20.39
C LEU A 7 5.07 -5.93 19.29
N TYR A 8 4.03 -5.28 18.77
CA TYR A 8 4.18 -4.23 17.75
C TYR A 8 4.45 -2.87 18.39
N GLN A 9 5.60 -2.78 19.07
CA GLN A 9 6.25 -1.51 19.32
C GLN A 9 6.86 -1.06 17.99
N TYR A 10 6.08 -0.36 17.15
CA TYR A 10 6.69 0.38 16.04
C TYR A 10 7.11 1.75 16.57
N ALA A 11 8.42 1.97 16.62
CA ALA A 11 8.99 3.28 16.84
C ALA A 11 8.43 4.23 15.76
N PRO A 12 8.05 5.48 16.10
CA PRO A 12 7.84 6.48 15.08
C PRO A 12 9.21 6.73 14.44
N ASN A 13 9.49 6.07 13.31
CA ASN A 13 10.63 6.46 12.48
C ASN A 13 10.26 7.81 11.84
N PRO A 14 10.95 8.91 12.16
CA PRO A 14 10.86 10.11 11.36
C PRO A 14 11.77 9.89 10.15
N VAL A 15 11.31 9.14 9.16
CA VAL A 15 12.05 9.10 7.88
C VAL A 15 11.73 10.39 7.13
N ASN A 16 12.36 11.47 7.56
CA ASN A 16 12.67 12.59 6.70
C ASN A 16 13.65 12.07 5.64
N TRP A 17 13.16 11.41 4.58
CA TRP A 17 13.93 11.35 3.35
C TRP A 17 13.85 12.74 2.71
N ILE A 18 14.73 13.63 3.18
CA ILE A 18 15.02 14.89 2.51
C ILE A 18 15.84 14.51 1.28
N ASP A 19 15.22 14.62 0.10
CA ASP A 19 15.92 14.49 -1.17
C ASP A 19 16.81 15.74 -1.37
N PRO A 20 18.15 15.67 -1.25
CA PRO A 20 19.01 16.85 -1.19
C PRO A 20 19.37 17.41 -2.58
N LEU A 21 18.82 16.85 -3.66
CA LEU A 21 19.32 17.10 -5.02
C LEU A 21 18.33 17.80 -5.95
N GLY A 22 17.04 17.93 -5.62
CA GLY A 22 16.12 18.78 -6.40
C GLY A 22 16.03 18.45 -7.90
N LEU A 23 16.40 17.22 -8.29
CA LEU A 23 16.59 16.78 -9.68
C LEU A 23 15.49 15.78 -10.06
N LYS A 24 14.23 16.21 -10.08
CA LYS A 24 13.12 15.41 -10.63
C LYS A 24 12.62 15.96 -11.95
N CYS A 25 13.43 15.78 -12.98
CA CYS A 25 12.89 15.60 -14.33
C CYS A 25 12.56 14.10 -14.46
N GLY A 26 11.37 13.64 -14.04
CA GLY A 26 10.89 12.29 -14.39
C GLY A 26 10.20 11.42 -13.33
N GLN A 27 10.05 11.87 -12.07
CA GLN A 27 9.21 11.10 -11.11
C GLN A 27 7.75 11.54 -11.23
N PRO A 28 6.78 10.61 -11.31
CA PRO A 28 5.37 10.96 -11.37
C PRO A 28 4.87 11.62 -10.07
N GLU A 29 3.87 12.48 -10.22
CA GLU A 29 3.15 13.10 -9.10
C GLU A 29 2.39 12.03 -8.31
N TRP A 30 2.13 12.26 -7.02
CA TRP A 30 1.32 11.32 -6.22
C TRP A 30 -0.10 11.85 -6.02
N THR A 31 -1.09 10.97 -6.13
CA THR A 31 -2.50 11.31 -5.90
C THR A 31 -3.15 10.39 -4.87
N ASN A 32 -4.01 10.95 -4.02
CA ASN A 32 -4.76 10.21 -3.01
C ASN A 32 -5.92 9.36 -3.57
N HIS A 33 -6.13 9.40 -4.90
CA HIS A 33 -7.21 8.71 -5.61
C HIS A 33 -8.60 8.90 -4.95
N GLY A 34 -8.92 10.15 -4.59
CA GLY A 34 -10.18 10.51 -3.94
C GLY A 34 -10.35 9.90 -2.54
N TYR A 35 -9.25 9.60 -1.85
CA TYR A 35 -9.23 8.94 -0.54
C TYR A 35 -9.91 7.56 -0.50
N LYS A 36 -10.13 6.93 -1.67
CA LYS A 36 -10.84 5.65 -1.79
C LYS A 36 -10.19 4.54 -0.96
N HIS A 37 -8.87 4.49 -0.96
CA HIS A 37 -8.07 3.48 -0.25
C HIS A 37 -7.64 3.89 1.15
N PHE A 38 -8.01 5.09 1.59
CA PHE A 38 -7.66 5.56 2.92
C PHE A 38 -8.51 4.88 4.00
N PRO A 39 -7.92 4.56 5.16
CA PRO A 39 -8.65 4.01 6.28
C PRO A 39 -9.66 5.04 6.81
N PRO A 40 -10.90 4.62 7.13
CA PRO A 40 -11.86 5.47 7.82
C PRO A 40 -11.40 5.76 9.26
N LYS A 41 -11.47 7.03 9.68
CA LYS A 41 -10.93 7.50 10.98
C LYS A 41 -11.63 6.96 12.24
N ASN A 42 -12.85 6.43 12.11
CA ASN A 42 -13.70 6.04 13.24
C ASN A 42 -14.13 4.56 13.19
N LYS A 43 -13.30 3.67 12.61
CA LYS A 43 -13.61 2.23 12.57
C LYS A 43 -12.44 1.42 13.13
N SER A 44 -12.78 0.32 13.79
CA SER A 44 -11.78 -0.65 14.23
C SER A 44 -11.11 -1.30 13.03
N TRP A 45 -9.88 -1.81 13.20
CA TRP A 45 -9.18 -2.55 12.14
C TRP A 45 -10.00 -3.71 11.60
N LYS A 46 -10.70 -4.43 12.49
CA LYS A 46 -11.61 -5.53 12.13
C LYS A 46 -12.77 -5.07 11.24
N ASP A 47 -13.35 -3.91 11.51
CA ASP A 47 -14.42 -3.33 10.68
C ASP A 47 -13.90 -2.84 9.33
N ILE A 48 -12.66 -2.32 9.30
CA ILE A 48 -11.98 -1.95 8.06
C ILE A 48 -11.80 -3.19 7.19
N ILE A 49 -11.21 -4.26 7.72
CA ILE A 49 -11.06 -5.54 7.02
C ILE A 49 -12.41 -6.00 6.48
N LYS A 50 -13.45 -6.08 7.33
CA LYS A 50 -14.80 -6.52 6.91
C LYS A 50 -15.37 -5.66 5.78
N SER A 51 -15.13 -4.35 5.79
CA SER A 51 -15.60 -3.44 4.73
C SER A 51 -14.98 -3.71 3.36
N THR A 52 -13.75 -4.26 3.33
CA THR A 52 -13.07 -4.62 2.08
C THR A 52 -13.59 -5.91 1.45
N LYS A 53 -14.47 -6.66 2.13
CA LYS A 53 -15.06 -7.90 1.57
C LYS A 53 -15.89 -7.64 0.32
N SER A 54 -16.60 -6.52 0.27
CA SER A 54 -17.43 -6.09 -0.85
C SER A 54 -17.15 -4.64 -1.27
N GLY A 55 -16.16 -4.01 -0.65
CA GLY A 55 -15.77 -2.62 -0.87
C GLY A 55 -14.33 -2.51 -1.36
N PRO A 56 -13.83 -1.28 -1.55
CA PRO A 56 -12.45 -1.06 -1.97
C PRO A 56 -11.46 -1.53 -0.91
N ALA A 57 -10.28 -1.95 -1.35
CA ALA A 57 -9.14 -2.22 -0.47
C ALA A 57 -8.77 -0.97 0.34
N LYS A 58 -8.25 -1.16 1.55
CA LYS A 58 -7.97 -0.10 2.52
C LYS A 58 -6.59 -0.27 3.13
N TYR A 59 -5.78 0.79 3.14
CA TYR A 59 -4.54 0.80 3.91
C TYR A 59 -4.82 0.74 5.42
N SER A 60 -3.84 0.24 6.18
CA SER A 60 -3.88 0.32 7.63
C SER A 60 -3.73 1.79 8.09
N PRO A 61 -4.40 2.21 9.19
CA PRO A 61 -4.21 3.53 9.80
C PRO A 61 -2.76 3.88 10.10
N ASP A 62 -1.90 2.88 10.30
CA ASP A 62 -0.49 3.06 10.70
C ASP A 62 0.46 3.27 9.52
N ILE A 63 -0.04 3.28 8.29
CA ILE A 63 0.76 3.37 7.08
C ILE A 63 0.78 4.79 6.53
N ASP A 64 1.99 5.32 6.30
CA ASP A 64 2.18 6.47 5.42
C ASP A 64 2.06 6.03 3.96
N ILE A 65 0.84 6.20 3.43
CA ILE A 65 0.46 5.76 2.08
C ILE A 65 1.35 6.39 1.01
N LYS A 66 1.62 7.70 1.11
CA LYS A 66 2.40 8.42 0.09
C LYS A 66 3.83 7.90 0.03
N THR A 67 4.47 7.75 1.18
CA THR A 67 5.84 7.24 1.29
C THR A 67 5.93 5.79 0.81
N LEU A 68 4.97 4.95 1.21
CA LEU A 68 4.91 3.55 0.78
C LEU A 68 4.71 3.42 -0.74
N GLU A 69 3.82 4.21 -1.34
CA GLU A 69 3.57 4.12 -2.78
C GLU A 69 4.77 4.58 -3.61
N TYR A 70 5.49 5.62 -3.18
CA TYR A 70 6.74 6.00 -3.82
C TYR A 70 7.84 4.94 -3.68
N ASP A 71 7.98 4.32 -2.50
CA ASP A 71 8.92 3.22 -2.30
C ASP A 71 8.61 2.05 -3.25
N VAL A 72 7.36 1.64 -3.36
CA VAL A 72 6.92 0.56 -4.25
C VAL A 72 7.10 0.94 -5.72
N PHE A 73 6.83 2.20 -6.10
CA PHE A 73 7.05 2.64 -7.48
C PHE A 73 8.53 2.56 -7.88
N ASN A 74 9.44 2.94 -6.97
CA ASN A 74 10.88 2.98 -7.24
C ASN A 74 11.56 1.61 -7.11
N THR A 75 11.11 0.76 -6.18
CA THR A 75 11.80 -0.49 -5.81
C THR A 75 11.00 -1.76 -6.13
N GLY A 76 9.73 -1.62 -6.49
CA GLY A 76 8.82 -2.73 -6.73
C GLY A 76 9.09 -3.48 -8.04
N THR A 77 8.58 -4.70 -8.08
CA THR A 77 8.66 -5.60 -9.22
C THR A 77 7.66 -5.15 -10.29
N PRO A 78 8.07 -4.99 -11.56
CA PRO A 78 7.12 -4.72 -12.64
C PRO A 78 6.16 -5.89 -12.83
N VAL A 79 4.91 -5.59 -13.15
CA VAL A 79 3.89 -6.60 -13.42
C VAL A 79 4.08 -7.25 -14.80
N THR A 80 3.59 -8.48 -14.97
CA THR A 80 3.74 -9.28 -16.20
C THR A 80 2.69 -8.97 -17.26
N ASN A 81 1.64 -8.21 -16.93
CA ASN A 81 0.50 -7.93 -17.80
C ASN A 81 0.70 -6.74 -18.79
N GLY A 82 1.94 -6.25 -18.94
CA GLY A 82 2.29 -5.14 -19.82
C GLY A 82 1.82 -3.75 -19.36
N LYS A 83 1.26 -3.62 -18.15
CA LYS A 83 0.91 -2.32 -17.57
C LYS A 83 2.10 -1.68 -16.85
N PRO A 84 2.18 -0.35 -16.78
CA PRO A 84 3.22 0.36 -16.03
C PRO A 84 2.92 0.34 -14.53
N TRP A 85 2.73 -0.85 -13.97
CA TRP A 85 2.43 -1.06 -12.56
C TRP A 85 3.58 -1.75 -11.87
N LYS A 86 3.71 -1.48 -10.57
CA LYS A 86 4.67 -2.10 -9.69
C LYS A 86 3.93 -2.82 -8.57
N VAL A 87 4.44 -3.97 -8.18
CA VAL A 87 3.95 -4.72 -7.02
C VAL A 87 5.09 -5.03 -6.07
N LYS A 88 4.79 -5.10 -4.77
CA LYS A 88 5.77 -5.45 -3.75
C LYS A 88 5.12 -6.25 -2.63
N ASP A 89 5.82 -7.28 -2.18
CA ASP A 89 5.55 -7.96 -0.91
C ASP A 89 6.25 -7.19 0.20
N MET A 90 5.49 -6.71 1.18
CA MET A 90 6.03 -5.88 2.26
C MET A 90 6.48 -6.72 3.47
N GLY A 91 6.21 -8.02 3.49
CA GLY A 91 6.48 -8.92 4.63
C GLY A 91 5.72 -8.58 5.91
N LYS A 92 4.84 -7.57 5.88
CA LYS A 92 4.04 -7.08 7.02
C LYS A 92 2.68 -6.60 6.53
N VAL A 93 1.67 -6.66 7.41
CA VAL A 93 0.33 -6.15 7.10
C VAL A 93 0.40 -4.64 6.84
N ILE A 94 0.07 -4.23 5.61
CA ILE A 94 0.00 -2.82 5.19
C ILE A 94 -1.43 -2.36 4.91
N GLY A 95 -2.37 -3.29 4.87
CA GLY A 95 -3.74 -2.99 4.51
C GLY A 95 -4.64 -4.20 4.54
N ALA A 96 -5.81 -4.05 3.94
CA ALA A 96 -6.80 -5.09 3.78
C ALA A 96 -7.37 -5.06 2.38
N SER A 97 -7.64 -6.24 1.83
CA SER A 97 -8.30 -6.44 0.54
C SER A 97 -9.15 -7.70 0.61
N GLU A 98 -10.29 -7.71 -0.08
CA GLU A 98 -11.19 -8.87 -0.17
C GLU A 98 -11.62 -9.46 1.19
N GLY A 99 -11.71 -8.64 2.23
CA GLY A 99 -12.11 -9.07 3.56
C GLY A 99 -10.98 -9.72 4.37
N LYS A 100 -9.73 -9.62 3.93
CA LYS A 100 -8.55 -10.17 4.58
C LYS A 100 -7.46 -9.13 4.72
N GLU A 101 -6.58 -9.32 5.68
CA GLU A 101 -5.35 -8.55 5.80
C GLU A 101 -4.45 -8.81 4.58
N SER A 102 -3.73 -7.78 4.17
CA SER A 102 -2.83 -7.81 3.03
C SER A 102 -1.49 -7.19 3.38
N GLN A 103 -0.43 -7.87 2.94
CA GLN A 103 0.95 -7.39 2.92
C GLN A 103 1.43 -7.03 1.50
N TRP A 104 0.58 -7.21 0.50
CA TRP A 104 0.89 -6.97 -0.90
C TRP A 104 0.26 -5.66 -1.35
N VAL A 105 1.02 -4.88 -2.10
CA VAL A 105 0.57 -3.60 -2.63
C VAL A 105 0.85 -3.54 -4.12
N ARG A 106 -0.09 -2.92 -4.85
CA ARG A 106 0.08 -2.52 -6.24
C ARG A 106 0.13 -1.01 -6.30
N VAL A 107 1.06 -0.48 -7.07
CA VAL A 107 1.14 0.94 -7.43
C VAL A 107 1.06 1.09 -8.93
N GLU A 108 0.17 1.96 -9.38
CA GLU A 108 -0.15 2.19 -10.78
C GLU A 108 0.33 3.56 -11.21
N LEU A 109 1.00 3.63 -12.37
CA LEU A 109 1.27 4.89 -13.05
C LEU A 109 0.18 5.17 -14.09
N SER A 110 -0.52 6.30 -13.95
CA SER A 110 -1.54 6.74 -14.91
C SER A 110 -1.49 8.26 -15.06
N GLY A 111 -1.38 8.74 -16.31
CA GLY A 111 -1.41 10.17 -16.63
C GLY A 111 -0.33 11.01 -15.93
N GLY A 112 0.84 10.43 -15.66
CA GLY A 112 1.92 11.10 -14.91
C GLY A 112 1.72 11.14 -13.40
N THR A 113 0.68 10.47 -12.88
CA THR A 113 0.44 10.32 -11.43
C THR A 113 0.54 8.87 -10.98
N ILE A 114 1.00 8.64 -9.76
CA ILE A 114 0.95 7.35 -9.08
C ILE A 114 -0.11 7.33 -8.00
N HIS A 115 -0.75 6.17 -7.88
CA HIS A 115 -1.59 5.79 -6.75
C HIS A 115 -1.53 4.28 -6.57
N GLY A 116 -1.82 3.80 -5.37
CA GLY A 116 -1.79 2.38 -5.07
C GLY A 116 -2.95 1.92 -4.22
N HIS A 117 -3.00 0.60 -4.06
CA HIS A 117 -3.85 -0.03 -3.07
C HIS A 117 -3.29 -1.39 -2.63
N PRO A 118 -3.68 -1.86 -1.43
CA PRO A 118 -3.45 -3.24 -1.03
C PRO A 118 -4.17 -4.21 -1.99
N ILE A 119 -3.54 -5.33 -2.28
CA ILE A 119 -4.07 -6.38 -3.16
C ILE A 119 -4.08 -7.73 -2.44
N SER A 120 -4.81 -8.72 -2.94
CA SER A 120 -4.74 -10.08 -2.37
C SER A 120 -3.51 -10.83 -2.85
N ILE A 121 -3.17 -11.93 -2.17
CA ILE A 121 -2.09 -12.84 -2.61
C ILE A 121 -2.38 -13.42 -4.00
N ASP A 122 -3.64 -13.72 -4.31
CA ASP A 122 -4.04 -14.24 -5.61
C ASP A 122 -3.82 -13.20 -6.71
N GLU A 123 -4.19 -11.94 -6.47
CA GLU A 123 -3.89 -10.84 -7.39
C GLU A 123 -2.38 -10.61 -7.52
N PHE A 124 -1.62 -10.60 -6.42
CA PHE A 124 -0.17 -10.44 -6.45
C PHE A 124 0.48 -11.52 -7.32
N ARG A 125 0.15 -12.80 -7.08
CA ARG A 125 0.65 -13.92 -7.88
C ARG A 125 0.28 -13.78 -9.35
N ARG A 126 -0.95 -13.35 -9.65
CA ARG A 126 -1.41 -13.16 -11.03
C ARG A 126 -0.67 -12.04 -11.77
N LEU A 127 -0.15 -11.05 -11.03
CA LEU A 127 0.62 -9.93 -11.57
C LEU A 127 2.13 -10.21 -11.64
N THR A 128 2.65 -11.18 -10.88
CA THR A 128 4.07 -11.53 -10.86
C THR A 128 4.41 -12.81 -11.63
N THR A 129 3.44 -13.70 -11.82
CA THR A 129 3.63 -14.93 -12.58
C THR A 129 3.36 -14.64 -14.06
N SER A 130 4.34 -14.95 -14.91
CA SER A 130 4.22 -14.89 -16.38
C SER A 130 3.69 -16.19 -16.95
#